data_AF-D3JKC1-F1
#
_entry.id   AF-D3JKC1-F1
#
_cell.length_a   1.000
_cell.length_b   1.000
_cell.length_c   1.000
_cell.angle_alpha   90.00
_cell.angle_beta   90.00
_cell.angle_gamma   90.00
#
_symmetry.space_group_name_H-M   'P 1'
#
loop_
_entity.id
_entity.type
_entity.pdbx_description
1 polymer ?
#
loop_
_entity_poly.entity_id
_entity_poly.type
_entity_poly.pdbx_seq_one_letter_code
_entity_poly.pdbx_strand_id
1 'polypeptide(L)'
;EGWWYKPEYIFNELNLNSAIASPDHGSEIDLAKNLTKEFLIQGYAYAGGGSPVTRVEVSLDEGGTWVCADITRPFPPNKHGMQWCWIFWSLPISVVKLSASKSIICRAWDNHTNTQPVAITWNLMGMINN
;
A
#
# COMPACT_ATOMS: atom_id res chain seq x y z
N GLU A 1 9.08 -20.99 27.04
CA GLU A 1 9.55 -22.12 26.19
C GLU A 1 8.42 -22.59 25.28
N GLY A 2 8.73 -23.40 24.26
CA GLY A 2 7.71 -23.97 23.35
C GLY A 2 7.09 -22.99 22.33
N TRP A 3 7.71 -21.83 22.09
CA TRP A 3 7.16 -20.76 21.24
C TRP A 3 6.71 -21.24 19.85
N TRP A 4 7.43 -22.17 19.24
CA TRP A 4 7.13 -22.68 17.88
C TRP A 4 5.94 -23.63 17.80
N TYR A 5 5.46 -24.15 18.93
CA TYR A 5 4.36 -25.12 18.97
C TYR A 5 3.04 -24.51 19.43
N LYS A 6 3.04 -23.18 19.64
CA LYS A 6 1.86 -22.42 20.05
C LYS A 6 1.00 -22.12 18.82
N PRO A 7 -0.25 -22.64 18.75
CA PRO A 7 -1.09 -22.49 17.57
C PRO A 7 -1.49 -21.03 17.31
N GLU A 8 -1.42 -20.15 18.30
CA GLU A 8 -1.75 -18.73 18.17
C GLU A 8 -0.76 -17.97 17.26
N TYR A 9 0.42 -18.54 17.00
CA TYR A 9 1.45 -17.93 16.14
C TYR A 9 1.50 -18.52 14.73
N ILE A 10 0.56 -19.39 14.38
CA ILE A 10 0.44 -19.94 13.03
C ILE A 10 -0.21 -18.89 12.13
N PHE A 11 0.49 -18.49 11.08
CA PHE A 11 -0.06 -17.63 10.04
C PHE A 11 -0.88 -18.46 9.05
N ASN A 12 -2.17 -18.16 8.94
CA ASN A 12 -3.06 -18.78 7.95
C ASN A 12 -3.44 -17.77 6.87
N GLU A 13 -4.04 -16.65 7.29
CA GLU A 13 -4.41 -15.55 6.41
C GLU A 13 -3.32 -14.47 6.41
N LEU A 14 -3.06 -13.89 5.24
CA LEU A 14 -2.16 -12.74 5.13
C LEU A 14 -2.80 -11.49 5.73
N ASN A 15 -1.97 -10.63 6.31
CA ASN A 15 -2.41 -9.29 6.68
C ASN A 15 -2.61 -8.41 5.44
N LEU A 16 -3.29 -7.28 5.66
CA LEU A 16 -3.41 -6.21 4.67
C LEU A 16 -2.04 -5.60 4.40
N ASN A 17 -1.63 -5.50 3.14
CA ASN A 17 -0.36 -4.91 2.74
C ASN A 17 -0.54 -4.04 1.49
N SER A 18 0.28 -2.99 1.37
CA SER A 18 0.38 -2.15 0.19
C SER A 18 1.82 -1.70 -0.02
N ALA A 19 2.21 -1.58 -1.28
CA ALA A 19 3.54 -1.15 -1.65
C ALA A 19 3.51 -0.25 -2.89
N ILE A 20 4.45 0.69 -2.93
CA ILE A 20 4.71 1.59 -4.06
C ILE A 20 5.61 0.85 -5.04
N ALA A 21 5.19 0.80 -6.31
CA ALA A 21 5.96 0.22 -7.41
C ALA A 21 6.52 1.30 -8.36
N SER A 22 5.91 2.48 -8.41
CA SER A 22 6.40 3.66 -9.12
C SER A 22 6.25 4.88 -8.22
N PRO A 23 7.30 5.68 -7.99
CA PRO A 23 8.59 5.69 -8.70
C PRO A 23 9.52 4.51 -8.37
N ASP A 24 10.40 4.16 -9.30
CA ASP A 24 11.47 3.18 -9.08
C ASP A 24 12.52 3.72 -8.10
N HIS A 25 13.21 2.81 -7.41
CA HIS A 25 14.31 3.17 -6.53
C HIS A 25 15.42 3.90 -7.30
N GLY A 26 15.78 5.09 -6.83
CA GLY A 26 16.80 5.93 -7.46
C GLY A 26 16.36 6.58 -8.78
N SER A 27 15.07 6.53 -9.12
CA SER A 27 14.56 7.26 -10.28
C SER A 27 14.66 8.78 -10.07
N GLU A 28 14.99 9.48 -11.15
CA GLU A 28 15.14 10.93 -11.16
C GLU A 28 14.14 11.57 -12.12
N ILE A 29 13.65 12.75 -11.75
CA ILE A 29 12.72 13.54 -12.57
C ILE A 29 13.35 14.91 -12.82
N ASP A 30 13.58 15.25 -14.09
CA ASP A 30 14.01 16.59 -14.49
C ASP A 30 12.87 17.59 -14.23
N LEU A 31 13.06 18.44 -13.21
CA LEU A 31 12.07 19.43 -12.80
C LEU A 31 11.80 20.47 -13.90
N ALA A 32 12.85 20.96 -14.57
CA ALA A 32 12.73 22.02 -15.58
C ALA A 32 11.83 21.58 -16.75
N LYS A 33 11.92 20.31 -17.15
CA LYS A 33 11.12 19.74 -18.25
C LYS A 33 9.70 19.33 -17.84
N ASN A 34 9.41 19.19 -16.55
CA ASN A 34 8.17 18.57 -16.07
C ASN A 34 7.39 19.41 -15.04
N LEU A 35 7.76 20.66 -14.79
CA LEU A 35 7.08 21.57 -13.85
C LEU A 35 5.54 21.62 -14.00
N THR A 36 5.02 21.56 -15.23
CA THR A 36 3.58 21.63 -15.49
C THR A 36 2.91 20.26 -15.62
N LYS A 37 3.66 19.17 -15.47
CA LYS A 37 3.15 17.81 -15.63
C LYS A 37 2.79 17.17 -14.29
N GLU A 38 2.00 16.13 -14.39
CA GLU A 38 1.72 15.22 -13.29
C GLU A 38 2.62 14.00 -13.41
N PHE A 39 3.09 13.52 -12.27
CA PHE A 39 3.75 12.25 -12.11
C PHE A 39 2.75 11.24 -11.53
N LEU A 40 2.74 10.03 -12.10
CA LEU A 40 1.83 8.99 -11.68
C LEU A 40 2.52 8.08 -10.67
N ILE A 41 2.16 8.22 -9.39
CA ILE A 41 2.57 7.30 -8.34
C ILE A 41 1.70 6.06 -8.44
N GLN A 42 2.29 4.87 -8.44
CA GLN A 42 1.54 3.62 -8.63
C GLN A 42 2.04 2.54 -7.69
N GLY A 43 1.18 1.58 -7.43
CA GLY A 43 1.53 0.43 -6.63
C GLY A 43 0.44 -0.62 -6.62
N TYR A 44 0.57 -1.55 -5.70
CA TYR A 44 -0.41 -2.60 -5.46
C TYR A 44 -0.79 -2.66 -3.99
N ALA A 45 -1.93 -3.30 -3.73
CA ALA A 45 -2.36 -3.65 -2.37
C ALA A 45 -3.10 -4.99 -2.38
N TYR A 46 -3.03 -5.72 -1.29
CA TYR A 46 -3.74 -6.99 -1.10
C TYR A 46 -4.11 -7.20 0.36
N ALA A 47 -5.08 -8.06 0.62
CA ALA A 47 -5.40 -8.55 1.96
C ALA A 47 -5.65 -10.06 1.92
N GLY A 48 -5.44 -10.74 3.04
CA GLY A 48 -5.76 -12.16 3.19
C GLY A 48 -7.25 -12.44 3.41
N GLY A 49 -7.59 -13.73 3.51
CA GLY A 49 -8.95 -14.18 3.81
C GLY A 49 -9.99 -13.88 2.72
N GLY A 50 -9.57 -13.39 1.56
CA GLY A 50 -10.49 -12.94 0.50
C GLY A 50 -11.13 -11.58 0.80
N SER A 51 -10.58 -10.83 1.77
CA SER A 51 -11.06 -9.51 2.13
C SER A 51 -10.71 -8.48 1.04
N PRO A 52 -11.68 -7.74 0.49
CA PRO A 52 -11.37 -6.72 -0.51
C PRO A 52 -10.72 -5.49 0.13
N VAL A 53 -9.65 -5.00 -0.49
CA VAL A 53 -9.10 -3.67 -0.22
C VAL A 53 -10.13 -2.62 -0.66
N THR A 54 -10.54 -1.74 0.24
CA THR A 54 -11.59 -0.73 0.00
C THR A 54 -11.02 0.64 -0.33
N ARG A 55 -9.86 0.99 0.23
CA ARG A 55 -9.22 2.29 0.06
C ARG A 55 -7.71 2.16 0.11
N VAL A 56 -7.01 2.95 -0.72
CA VAL A 56 -5.57 3.17 -0.62
C VAL A 56 -5.35 4.66 -0.49
N GLU A 57 -4.49 5.03 0.43
CA GLU A 57 -4.14 6.41 0.72
C GLU A 57 -2.63 6.60 0.58
N VAL A 58 -2.25 7.75 0.03
CA VAL A 58 -0.85 8.15 -0.11
C VAL A 58 -0.63 9.46 0.63
N SER A 59 0.47 9.56 1.36
CA SER A 59 0.92 10.77 2.02
C SER A 59 2.26 11.21 1.46
N LEU A 60 2.44 12.53 1.36
CA LEU A 60 3.64 13.21 0.87
C LEU A 60 4.38 13.97 1.98
N ASP A 61 3.89 13.86 3.22
CA ASP A 61 4.28 14.64 4.40
C ASP A 61 4.41 13.74 5.64
N GLU A 62 4.97 12.55 5.46
CA GLU A 62 5.28 11.59 6.54
C GLU A 62 4.04 11.15 7.37
N GLY A 63 2.86 11.17 6.75
CA GLY A 63 1.60 10.73 7.36
C GLY A 63 0.76 11.85 7.98
N GLY A 64 1.15 13.11 7.81
CA GLY A 64 0.38 14.28 8.26
C GLY A 64 -0.96 14.42 7.52
N THR A 65 -0.94 14.33 6.20
CA THR A 65 -2.12 14.40 5.32
C THR A 65 -2.14 13.24 4.33
N TRP A 66 -3.35 12.80 3.99
CA TRP A 66 -3.59 11.62 3.17
C TRP A 66 -4.49 11.96 1.98
N VAL A 67 -4.14 11.43 0.81
CA VAL A 67 -4.90 11.57 -0.43
C VAL A 67 -5.30 10.17 -0.92
N CYS A 68 -6.58 9.98 -1.24
CA CYS A 68 -7.07 8.72 -1.76
C CYS A 68 -6.56 8.47 -3.18
N ALA A 69 -6.00 7.29 -3.42
CA ALA A 69 -5.60 6.84 -4.75
C ALA A 69 -6.77 6.15 -5.48
N ASP A 70 -6.71 6.18 -6.81
CA ASP A 70 -7.66 5.46 -7.67
C ASP A 70 -7.31 3.98 -7.69
N ILE A 71 -8.31 3.13 -7.47
CA ILE A 71 -8.14 1.67 -7.41
C ILE A 71 -8.60 1.03 -8.73
N THR A 72 -7.69 0.27 -9.34
CA THR A 72 -7.98 -0.59 -10.49
C THR A 72 -8.03 -2.05 -10.04
N ARG A 73 -9.11 -2.74 -10.38
CA ARG A 73 -9.33 -4.17 -10.06
C ARG A 73 -9.28 -5.00 -11.34
N PRO A 74 -8.09 -5.45 -11.78
CA PRO A 74 -7.96 -6.28 -12.97
C PRO A 74 -8.63 -7.65 -12.81
N PHE A 75 -8.78 -8.12 -11.57
CA PHE A 75 -9.41 -9.39 -11.23
C PHE A 75 -10.67 -9.11 -10.40
N PRO A 76 -11.87 -9.45 -10.89
CA PRO A 76 -13.12 -9.23 -10.17
C PRO A 76 -13.23 -10.20 -8.98
N PRO A 77 -14.05 -9.86 -7.96
CA PRO A 77 -14.37 -10.79 -6.88
C PRO A 77 -15.12 -12.01 -7.40
N ASN A 78 -15.09 -13.09 -6.64
CA ASN A 78 -15.89 -14.28 -6.94
C ASN A 78 -17.40 -14.03 -6.67
N LYS A 79 -18.23 -15.04 -6.95
CA LYS A 79 -19.70 -14.99 -6.72
C LYS A 79 -20.12 -14.71 -5.27
N HIS A 80 -19.21 -14.83 -4.32
CA HIS A 80 -19.43 -14.57 -2.89
C HIS A 80 -18.86 -13.21 -2.44
N GLY A 81 -18.40 -12.36 -3.37
CA GLY A 81 -17.79 -11.08 -3.05
C GLY A 81 -16.36 -11.18 -2.52
N MET A 82 -15.75 -12.37 -2.54
CA MET A 82 -14.39 -12.56 -2.03
C MET A 82 -13.37 -12.16 -3.09
N GLN A 83 -12.34 -11.44 -2.66
CA GLN A 83 -11.28 -10.95 -3.51
C GLN A 83 -9.94 -11.58 -3.13
N TRP A 84 -9.48 -12.49 -3.99
CA TRP A 84 -8.25 -13.26 -3.76
C TRP A 84 -7.02 -12.68 -4.44
N CYS A 85 -7.22 -11.71 -5.34
CA CYS A 85 -6.14 -11.07 -6.08
C CYS A 85 -5.93 -9.65 -5.57
N TRP A 86 -4.68 -9.19 -5.69
CA TRP A 86 -4.31 -7.81 -5.45
C TRP A 86 -5.13 -6.82 -6.28
N ILE A 87 -5.13 -5.57 -5.84
CA ILE A 87 -5.53 -4.42 -6.65
C ILE A 87 -4.29 -3.65 -7.05
N PHE A 88 -4.41 -2.90 -8.13
CA PHE A 88 -3.47 -1.85 -8.46
C PHE A 88 -4.08 -0.51 -8.06
N TRP A 89 -3.23 0.42 -7.65
CA TRP A 89 -3.64 1.77 -7.34
C TRP A 89 -2.74 2.78 -8.05
N SER A 90 -3.29 3.94 -8.33
CA SER A 90 -2.58 5.04 -8.96
C SER A 90 -3.02 6.38 -8.41
N LEU A 91 -2.09 7.32 -8.29
CA LEU A 91 -2.37 8.68 -7.85
C LEU A 91 -1.57 9.67 -8.71
N PRO A 92 -2.24 10.46 -9.58
CA PRO A 92 -1.58 11.54 -10.28
C PRO A 92 -1.27 12.69 -9.31
N ILE A 93 -0.01 13.15 -9.28
CA ILE A 93 0.45 14.25 -8.44
C ILE A 93 1.26 15.22 -9.29
N SER A 94 1.00 16.52 -9.17
CA SER A 94 1.84 17.55 -9.79
C SER A 94 3.30 17.39 -9.39
N VAL A 95 4.21 17.46 -10.38
CA VAL A 95 5.65 17.39 -10.15
C VAL A 95 6.14 18.49 -9.19
N VAL A 96 5.50 19.66 -9.18
CA VAL A 96 5.81 20.73 -8.20
C VAL A 96 5.52 20.26 -6.78
N LYS A 97 4.35 19.67 -6.54
CA LYS A 97 3.97 19.15 -5.23
C LYS A 97 4.89 18.00 -4.81
N LEU A 98 5.25 17.13 -5.74
CA LEU A 98 6.18 16.04 -5.50
C LEU A 98 7.59 16.56 -5.16
N SER A 99 8.07 17.61 -5.84
CA SER A 99 9.37 18.21 -5.58
C SER A 99 9.49 18.86 -4.19
N ALA A 100 8.36 19.29 -3.62
CA ALA A 100 8.29 19.83 -2.27
C ALA A 100 8.08 18.74 -1.19
N SER A 101 7.81 17.50 -1.59
CA SER A 101 7.57 16.38 -0.67
C SER A 101 8.88 15.83 -0.11
N LYS A 102 8.84 15.31 1.12
CA LYS A 102 10.00 14.70 1.78
C LYS A 102 10.05 13.18 1.61
N SER A 103 8.87 12.57 1.53
CA SER A 103 8.70 11.12 1.50
C SER A 103 7.40 10.78 0.80
N ILE A 104 7.32 9.61 0.18
CA ILE A 104 6.07 9.03 -0.31
C ILE A 104 5.79 7.80 0.55
N ILE A 105 4.65 7.80 1.25
CA ILE A 105 4.19 6.63 2.00
C ILE A 105 2.79 6.26 1.54
N CYS A 106 2.48 4.96 1.54
CA CYS A 106 1.15 4.46 1.22
C CYS A 106 0.61 3.60 2.36
N ARG A 107 -0.71 3.57 2.52
CA ARG A 107 -1.40 2.59 3.36
C ARG A 107 -2.71 2.18 2.70
N ALA A 108 -3.13 0.96 2.96
CA ALA A 108 -4.42 0.46 2.54
C ALA A 108 -5.41 0.33 3.72
N TRP A 109 -6.68 0.18 3.36
CA TRP A 109 -7.78 -0.17 4.24
C TRP A 109 -8.56 -1.32 3.62
N ASP A 110 -8.98 -2.30 4.42
CA ASP A 110 -9.85 -3.40 3.99
C ASP A 110 -11.33 -3.11 4.31
N ASN A 111 -12.21 -4.08 4.03
CA ASN A 111 -13.64 -4.01 4.36
C ASN A 111 -13.95 -4.17 5.85
N HIS A 112 -13.01 -4.67 6.65
CA HIS A 112 -13.13 -4.78 8.10
C HIS A 112 -12.59 -3.53 8.81
N THR A 113 -12.18 -2.50 8.06
CA THR A 113 -11.57 -1.27 8.59
C THR A 113 -10.21 -1.50 9.25
N ASN A 114 -9.51 -2.59 8.89
CA ASN A 114 -8.12 -2.77 9.27
C ASN A 114 -7.23 -1.87 8.41
N THR A 115 -6.10 -1.42 8.97
CA THR A 115 -5.07 -0.63 8.28
C THR A 115 -3.67 -1.09 8.66
N GLN A 116 -2.66 -0.65 7.90
CA GLN A 116 -1.25 -0.93 8.16
C GLN A 116 -0.74 -0.08 9.35
N PRO A 117 0.09 -0.65 10.24
CA PRO A 117 0.69 0.11 11.33
C PRO A 117 1.67 1.17 10.81
N VAL A 118 1.79 2.30 11.51
CA VAL A 118 2.75 3.36 11.14
C VAL A 118 4.19 2.94 11.44
N ALA A 119 4.39 2.21 12.54
CA ALA A 119 5.69 1.71 12.95
C ALA A 119 5.86 0.24 12.56
N ILE A 120 7.07 -0.12 12.15
CA ILE A 120 7.45 -1.48 11.79
C ILE A 120 7.23 -2.41 13.00
N THR A 121 6.47 -3.48 12.78
CA THR A 121 6.34 -4.55 13.76
C THR A 121 7.43 -5.59 13.51
N TRP A 122 8.51 -5.50 14.28
CA TRP A 122 9.63 -6.45 14.18
C TRP A 122 9.27 -7.80 14.82
N ASN A 123 9.71 -8.88 14.19
CA ASN A 123 9.75 -10.21 14.81
C ASN A 123 11.00 -10.96 14.36
N LEU A 124 11.32 -12.03 15.11
CA LEU A 124 12.53 -12.84 14.91
C LEU A 124 12.71 -13.35 13.47
N MET A 125 11.61 -13.67 12.77
CA MET A 125 11.65 -14.25 11.43
C MET A 125 11.52 -13.21 10.32
N GLY A 126 11.32 -11.92 10.65
CA GLY A 126 11.04 -10.86 9.67
C GLY A 126 9.77 -11.09 8.85
N MET A 127 8.82 -11.88 9.35
CA MET A 127 7.62 -12.28 8.60
C MET A 127 6.46 -11.31 8.80
N ILE A 128 5.53 -11.24 7.84
CA ILE A 128 4.25 -10.53 7.99
C ILE A 128 4.45 -9.02 8.29
N ASN A 129 5.55 -8.42 7.82
CA ASN A 129 5.74 -6.97 7.92
C ASN A 129 4.83 -6.27 6.91
N ASN A 130 3.91 -5.45 7.40
CA ASN A 130 2.99 -4.63 6.62
C ASN A 130 2.96 -3.19 7.08
#